data_AF-A0AAE2D6U7-F1
#
_entry.id   AF-A0AAE2D6U7-F1
#
_cell.length_a   1.000
_cell.length_b   1.000
_cell.length_c   1.000
_cell.angle_alpha   90.00
_cell.angle_beta   90.00
_cell.angle_gamma   90.00
#
_symmetry.space_group_name_H-M   'P 1'
#
loop_
_entity.id
_entity.type
_entity.pdbx_description
1 polymer ?
#
loop_
_entity_poly.entity_id
_entity_poly.type
_entity_poly.pdbx_seq_one_letter_code
_entity_poly.pdbx_strand_id
1 'polypeptide(L)'
;MFNIVFCIVSLFSLLEAHVTTRNYEHIEPLSDEMISFINQHPNAGWKADRSDRFHSLDDSRILLGGRKEDPDLRRKRRPTVDHHDLKVEIPSHFDARKKWPRCKNISQIRDQSQCGSSWAVSAVGAMSDRICIQSRGQQSVELSAIDLISCCENCGSGCGGGFLGPSWDYWVTHGIVTGGSKENHTGCRPYPFSKCDHFIKGKYRACGTKLYDTPQCNQTCQKGYKSSYKRDKHYGKTSYNVIGNEEDIRKEIMMYGPVEAFLDIFEDFLNYKSGIYRYIAGKFISGHAVRLIGWGVENGTPYWLAANTWNEDWGEKGYFRILRGQNEFSAVGAMSDRICIQSRGQQSVELSAIDLISCCENCGSGCDGGFTGPAWDYWVTHGIVTGGSKENHTGCRPYPFSKCDHFVKGKHRACGKKLYDTPQCNQTCQKGYKSSYKRDKHYGGTSINVINYEVAIQKEIMMYGPVEAFLDIFEDFLNYKSGIYRYIAGKFIGGHVVRLIGWSVENGTPYWLAAITWNEDWGEKGYFRILRG
;
A
#
# COMPACT_ATOMS: atom_id res chain seq x y z
N MET A 1 -66.79 40.39 13.74
CA MET A 1 -66.49 39.59 12.54
C MET A 1 -65.04 39.85 12.16
N PHE A 2 -64.18 38.90 12.47
CA PHE A 2 -62.75 38.88 12.10
C PHE A 2 -62.62 38.51 10.63
N ASN A 3 -61.78 39.21 9.87
CA ASN A 3 -61.19 38.68 8.64
C ASN A 3 -59.67 38.77 8.77
N ILE A 4 -59.07 37.60 8.93
CA ILE A 4 -57.64 37.34 9.10
C ILE A 4 -57.05 37.17 7.70
N VAL A 5 -56.08 38.00 7.34
CA VAL A 5 -55.19 37.75 6.20
C VAL A 5 -54.06 36.85 6.71
N PHE A 6 -54.07 35.58 6.31
CA PHE A 6 -52.99 34.62 6.59
C PHE A 6 -51.81 34.90 5.67
N CYS A 7 -50.74 35.50 6.20
CA CYS A 7 -49.39 35.36 5.63
C CYS A 7 -48.88 33.96 5.99
N ILE A 8 -48.84 33.06 5.00
CA ILE A 8 -48.16 31.77 5.12
C ILE A 8 -46.66 32.04 5.03
N VAL A 9 -46.00 32.20 6.18
CA VAL A 9 -44.55 32.01 6.29
C VAL A 9 -44.34 30.51 6.26
N SER A 10 -43.92 29.99 5.11
CA SER A 10 -43.43 28.61 4.99
C SER A 10 -42.16 28.48 5.83
N LEU A 11 -42.31 27.98 7.06
CA LEU A 11 -41.24 27.33 7.81
C LEU A 11 -40.82 26.09 7.03
N PHE A 12 -39.93 26.27 6.05
CA PHE A 12 -39.00 25.20 5.71
C PHE A 12 -38.03 25.10 6.88
N SER A 13 -38.35 24.23 7.82
CA SER A 13 -37.37 23.68 8.74
C SER A 13 -36.26 23.07 7.89
N LEU A 14 -35.15 23.80 7.82
CA LEU A 14 -33.84 23.24 7.51
C LEU A 14 -33.61 22.11 8.53
N LEU A 15 -33.96 20.88 8.14
CA LEU A 15 -33.24 19.71 8.61
C LEU A 15 -31.84 19.84 8.02
N GLU A 16 -31.02 20.69 8.62
CA GLU A 16 -29.59 20.46 8.61
C GLU A 16 -29.42 19.06 9.18
N ALA A 17 -29.11 18.11 8.30
CA ALA A 17 -28.53 16.86 8.71
C ALA A 17 -27.28 17.23 9.51
N HIS A 18 -27.43 17.28 10.83
CA HIS A 18 -26.33 17.22 11.76
C HIS A 18 -25.63 15.89 11.46
N VAL A 19 -24.71 15.91 10.51
CA VAL A 19 -23.63 14.93 10.44
C VAL A 19 -22.83 15.24 11.70
N THR A 20 -23.25 14.64 12.81
CA THR A 20 -22.43 14.56 14.00
C THR A 20 -21.10 14.01 13.55
N THR A 21 -20.05 14.83 13.67
CA THR A 21 -18.67 14.40 13.55
C THR A 21 -18.40 13.39 14.66
N ARG A 22 -18.87 12.15 14.49
CA ARG A 22 -18.49 11.03 15.34
C ARG A 22 -16.99 10.85 15.14
N ASN A 23 -16.25 10.84 16.23
CA ASN A 23 -14.82 10.56 16.24
C ASN A 23 -14.57 9.23 15.48
N TYR A 24 -13.93 9.33 14.31
CA TYR A 24 -13.50 8.21 13.45
C TYR A 24 -12.46 7.27 14.11
N GLU A 25 -12.23 7.37 15.42
CA GLU A 25 -11.20 6.66 16.18
C GLU A 25 -11.73 5.49 17.01
N HIS A 26 -13.05 5.33 17.16
CA HIS A 26 -13.63 4.34 18.06
C HIS A 26 -14.77 3.51 17.45
N ILE A 27 -14.78 3.32 16.13
CA ILE A 27 -15.72 2.37 15.53
C ILE A 27 -15.16 0.96 15.74
N GLU A 28 -15.88 0.13 16.50
CA GLU A 28 -15.47 -1.24 16.77
C GLU A 28 -15.41 -2.05 15.45
N PRO A 29 -14.29 -2.72 15.14
CA PRO A 29 -14.17 -3.53 13.93
C PRO A 29 -15.22 -4.65 13.90
N LEU A 30 -15.68 -5.02 12.70
CA LEU A 30 -16.71 -6.05 12.48
C LEU A 30 -18.09 -5.75 13.09
N SER A 31 -18.28 -4.58 13.73
CA SER A 31 -19.55 -4.17 14.33
C SER A 31 -20.59 -3.71 13.30
N ASP A 32 -21.86 -3.72 13.70
CA ASP A 32 -22.94 -3.11 12.91
C ASP A 32 -22.72 -1.60 12.71
N GLU A 33 -22.02 -0.95 13.65
CA GLU A 33 -21.67 0.46 13.52
C GLU A 33 -20.68 0.70 12.38
N MET A 34 -19.64 -0.13 12.24
CA MET A 34 -18.71 -0.08 11.11
C MET A 34 -19.43 -0.29 9.78
N ILE A 35 -20.28 -1.32 9.72
CA ILE A 35 -21.05 -1.64 8.52
C ILE A 35 -21.95 -0.46 8.12
N SER A 36 -22.69 0.09 9.08
CA SER A 36 -23.58 1.24 8.86
C SER A 36 -22.79 2.47 8.43
N PHE A 37 -21.65 2.73 9.07
CA PHE A 37 -20.79 3.86 8.77
C PHE A 37 -20.25 3.79 7.34
N ILE A 38 -19.73 2.64 6.91
CA ILE A 38 -19.24 2.45 5.53
C ILE A 38 -20.38 2.61 4.53
N ASN A 39 -21.52 1.96 4.77
CA ASN A 39 -22.65 1.96 3.83
C ASN A 39 -23.33 3.33 3.67
N GLN A 40 -23.19 4.21 4.66
CA GLN A 40 -23.69 5.59 4.60
C GLN A 40 -22.63 6.59 4.11
N HIS A 41 -21.36 6.17 3.98
CA HIS A 41 -20.29 7.07 3.58
C HIS A 41 -20.42 7.46 2.10
N PRO A 42 -20.53 8.75 1.76
CA PRO A 42 -20.91 9.21 0.41
C PRO A 42 -19.92 8.79 -0.68
N ASN A 43 -18.64 8.62 -0.29
CA ASN A 43 -17.56 8.28 -1.21
C ASN A 43 -17.03 6.85 -1.02
N ALA A 44 -17.76 5.95 -0.34
CA ALA A 44 -17.28 4.59 -0.13
C ALA A 44 -16.97 3.89 -1.46
N GLY A 45 -17.94 3.84 -2.37
CA GLY A 45 -17.81 3.09 -3.63
C GLY A 45 -17.88 1.57 -3.46
N TRP A 46 -18.09 1.08 -2.24
CA TRP A 46 -18.29 -0.33 -1.89
C TRP A 46 -19.32 -0.47 -0.77
N LYS A 47 -19.84 -1.70 -0.60
CA LYS A 47 -20.80 -2.07 0.43
C LYS A 47 -20.15 -3.00 1.46
N ALA A 48 -20.41 -2.72 2.72
CA ALA A 48 -20.03 -3.54 3.86
C ALA A 48 -21.18 -4.44 4.31
N ASP A 49 -20.85 -5.62 4.84
CA ASP A 49 -21.79 -6.58 5.42
C ASP A 49 -21.13 -7.38 6.57
N ARG A 50 -21.93 -8.11 7.35
CA ARG A 50 -21.45 -8.88 8.51
C ARG A 50 -20.64 -10.10 8.07
N SER A 51 -19.38 -10.19 8.50
CA SER A 51 -18.50 -11.32 8.20
C SER A 51 -18.75 -12.50 9.14
N ASP A 52 -18.99 -13.69 8.58
CA ASP A 52 -18.95 -14.97 9.31
C ASP A 52 -17.53 -15.59 9.31
N ARG A 53 -16.59 -15.03 8.53
CA ARG A 53 -15.19 -15.49 8.50
C ARG A 53 -14.40 -15.05 9.72
N PHE A 54 -14.59 -13.80 10.11
CA PHE A 54 -13.82 -13.14 11.15
C PHE A 54 -14.74 -12.83 12.32
N HIS A 55 -14.44 -13.41 13.50
CA HIS A 55 -15.19 -13.15 14.73
C HIS A 55 -14.46 -12.16 15.64
N SER A 56 -13.15 -12.00 15.44
CA SER A 56 -12.31 -11.05 16.14
C SER A 56 -11.17 -10.54 15.25
N LEU A 57 -10.52 -9.45 15.68
CA LEU A 57 -9.31 -8.98 15.02
C LEU A 57 -8.16 -9.98 15.11
N ASP A 58 -8.05 -10.73 16.21
CA ASP A 58 -6.98 -11.71 16.37
C ASP A 58 -7.13 -12.86 15.38
N ASP A 59 -8.36 -13.34 15.15
CA ASP A 59 -8.66 -14.31 14.09
C ASP A 59 -8.29 -13.76 12.71
N SER A 60 -8.56 -12.47 12.47
CA SER A 60 -8.23 -11.85 11.19
C SER A 60 -6.72 -11.77 10.94
N ARG A 61 -5.93 -11.33 11.93
CA ARG A 61 -4.47 -11.13 11.80
C ARG A 61 -3.75 -12.40 11.35
N ILE A 62 -4.12 -13.53 11.93
CA ILE A 62 -3.48 -14.82 11.66
C ILE A 62 -3.93 -15.44 10.34
N LEU A 63 -5.05 -15.01 9.77
CA LEU A 63 -5.59 -15.52 8.50
C LEU A 63 -5.19 -14.69 7.27
N LEU A 64 -4.57 -13.53 7.44
CA LEU A 64 -4.11 -12.70 6.32
C LEU A 64 -2.80 -13.20 5.73
N GLY A 65 -1.83 -13.62 6.55
CA GLY A 65 -0.72 -14.51 6.17
C GLY A 65 0.32 -14.00 5.14
N GLY A 66 0.19 -12.78 4.60
CA GLY A 66 1.17 -12.20 3.67
C GLY A 66 2.19 -11.36 4.41
N ARG A 67 3.47 -11.47 4.04
CA ARG A 67 4.56 -10.64 4.58
C ARG A 67 5.35 -9.96 3.46
N LYS A 68 5.76 -8.71 3.70
CA LYS A 68 6.69 -7.99 2.81
C LYS A 68 8.08 -8.60 2.98
N GLU A 69 8.71 -8.95 1.86
CA GLU A 69 10.13 -9.32 1.86
C GLU A 69 10.96 -8.08 2.16
N ASP A 70 12.10 -8.25 2.83
CA ASP A 70 13.07 -7.17 3.00
C ASP A 70 13.42 -6.55 1.63
N PRO A 71 13.34 -5.21 1.46
CA PRO A 71 13.51 -4.57 0.16
C PRO A 71 14.87 -4.86 -0.52
N ASP A 72 15.95 -4.97 0.26
CA ASP A 72 17.27 -5.25 -0.28
C ASP A 72 17.40 -6.72 -0.69
N LEU A 73 16.86 -7.64 0.11
CA LEU A 73 16.79 -9.06 -0.27
C LEU A 73 15.93 -9.24 -1.53
N ARG A 74 14.77 -8.57 -1.61
CA ARG A 74 13.88 -8.61 -2.77
C ARG A 74 14.57 -8.14 -4.05
N ARG A 75 15.37 -7.06 -3.96
CA ARG A 75 16.14 -6.50 -5.09
C ARG A 75 17.32 -7.40 -5.49
N LYS A 76 18.00 -8.00 -4.52
CA LYS A 76 19.19 -8.84 -4.78
C LYS A 76 18.84 -10.26 -5.25
N ARG A 77 17.73 -10.84 -4.79
CA ARG A 77 17.36 -12.24 -5.09
C ARG A 77 16.85 -12.45 -6.50
N ARG A 78 16.19 -11.44 -7.09
CA ARG A 78 15.59 -11.57 -8.43
C ARG A 78 15.55 -10.23 -9.15
N PRO A 79 15.57 -10.24 -10.50
CA PRO A 79 15.42 -9.01 -11.27
C PRO A 79 14.04 -8.40 -11.05
N THR A 80 13.96 -7.08 -11.19
CA THR A 80 12.71 -6.35 -11.34
C THR A 80 12.52 -6.06 -12.81
N VAL A 81 11.39 -6.49 -13.38
CA VAL A 81 11.01 -6.20 -14.75
C VAL A 81 10.15 -4.94 -14.79
N ASP A 82 10.39 -4.16 -15.84
CA ASP A 82 9.51 -3.12 -16.32
C ASP A 82 9.21 -3.39 -17.80
N HIS A 83 8.15 -2.74 -18.28
CA HIS A 83 7.63 -2.88 -19.64
C HIS A 83 7.48 -1.48 -20.28
N HIS A 84 8.31 -0.50 -19.87
CA HIS A 84 8.21 0.91 -20.30
C HIS A 84 8.41 1.05 -21.81
N ASP A 85 9.38 0.31 -22.36
CA ASP A 85 9.72 0.33 -23.79
C ASP A 85 8.66 -0.35 -24.68
N LEU A 86 7.76 -1.14 -24.10
CA LEU A 86 6.70 -1.82 -24.84
C LEU A 86 5.56 -0.85 -25.15
N LYS A 87 5.52 -0.39 -26.40
CA LYS A 87 4.42 0.41 -26.96
C LYS A 87 3.24 -0.50 -27.33
N VAL A 88 2.45 -0.87 -26.32
CA VAL A 88 1.20 -1.64 -26.50
C VAL A 88 0.02 -0.85 -25.94
N GLU A 89 -1.09 -0.84 -26.67
CA GLU A 89 -2.33 -0.24 -26.19
C GLU A 89 -2.91 -1.07 -25.05
N ILE A 90 -3.13 -0.45 -23.90
CA ILE A 90 -3.70 -1.10 -22.72
C ILE A 90 -5.21 -0.82 -22.73
N PRO A 91 -6.07 -1.85 -22.83
CA PRO A 91 -7.51 -1.64 -22.85
C PRO A 91 -8.00 -1.08 -21.52
N SER A 92 -9.08 -0.28 -21.55
CA SER A 92 -9.70 0.26 -20.32
C SER A 92 -10.24 -0.81 -19.39
N HIS A 93 -10.57 -1.99 -19.93
CA HIS A 93 -11.04 -3.16 -19.22
C HIS A 93 -10.28 -4.41 -19.66
N PHE A 94 -9.89 -5.22 -18.69
CA PHE A 94 -9.24 -6.49 -18.93
C PHE A 94 -9.69 -7.51 -17.90
N ASP A 95 -10.00 -8.72 -18.37
CA ASP A 95 -10.33 -9.86 -17.52
C ASP A 95 -9.64 -11.09 -18.09
N ALA A 96 -8.66 -11.63 -17.35
CA ALA A 96 -7.89 -12.80 -17.79
C ALA A 96 -8.79 -14.00 -18.11
N ARG A 97 -9.94 -14.14 -17.45
CA ARG A 97 -10.91 -15.22 -17.69
C ARG A 97 -11.51 -15.13 -19.09
N LYS A 98 -11.71 -13.90 -19.59
CA LYS A 98 -12.23 -13.63 -20.94
C LYS A 98 -11.14 -13.75 -21.99
N LYS A 99 -9.90 -13.32 -21.69
CA LYS A 99 -8.79 -13.41 -22.63
C LYS A 99 -8.33 -14.86 -22.86
N TRP A 100 -8.30 -15.67 -21.80
CA TRP A 100 -7.85 -17.06 -21.87
C TRP A 100 -8.94 -18.05 -21.40
N PRO A 101 -10.06 -18.17 -22.14
CA PRO A 101 -11.23 -18.94 -21.71
C PRO A 101 -10.99 -20.47 -21.68
N ARG A 102 -9.92 -20.95 -22.33
CA ARG A 102 -9.46 -22.34 -22.26
C ARG A 102 -8.79 -22.67 -20.93
N CYS A 103 -8.23 -21.67 -20.24
CA CYS A 103 -7.57 -21.83 -18.95
C CYS A 103 -8.59 -21.67 -17.81
N LYS A 104 -9.32 -22.74 -17.52
CA LYS A 104 -10.42 -22.73 -16.54
C LYS A 104 -9.96 -22.39 -15.11
N ASN A 105 -8.71 -22.70 -14.77
CA ASN A 105 -8.13 -22.41 -13.46
C ASN A 105 -8.13 -20.92 -13.11
N ILE A 106 -8.13 -20.02 -14.09
CA ILE A 106 -8.17 -18.57 -13.84
C ILE A 106 -9.44 -18.19 -13.08
N SER A 107 -10.56 -18.89 -13.36
CA SER A 107 -11.86 -18.66 -12.73
C SER A 107 -12.02 -19.39 -11.38
N GLN A 108 -11.04 -20.20 -10.98
CA GLN A 108 -11.11 -20.94 -9.72
C GLN A 108 -10.83 -20.00 -8.54
N ILE A 109 -11.73 -20.02 -7.56
CA ILE A 109 -11.49 -19.44 -6.25
C ILE A 109 -11.13 -20.56 -5.28
N ARG A 110 -10.00 -20.38 -4.59
CA ARG A 110 -9.48 -21.33 -3.59
C ARG A 110 -9.85 -20.88 -2.18
N ASP A 111 -9.68 -21.77 -1.22
CA ASP A 111 -9.88 -21.48 0.20
C ASP A 111 -8.63 -21.87 0.99
N GLN A 112 -8.03 -20.92 1.68
CA GLN A 112 -6.91 -21.16 2.61
C GLN A 112 -7.39 -21.69 3.98
N SER A 113 -8.70 -21.77 4.21
CA SER A 113 -9.30 -22.22 5.45
C SER A 113 -8.77 -21.43 6.66
N GLN A 114 -8.57 -22.11 7.79
CA GLN A 114 -7.98 -21.59 9.02
C GLN A 114 -6.45 -21.72 9.05
N CYS A 115 -5.78 -21.34 7.96
CA CYS A 115 -4.32 -21.36 7.85
C CYS A 115 -3.89 -20.05 7.17
N GLY A 116 -2.95 -19.30 7.75
CA GLY A 116 -2.41 -18.04 7.24
C GLY A 116 -1.52 -18.23 6.02
N SER A 117 -2.05 -18.84 4.97
CA SER A 117 -1.31 -19.34 3.80
C SER A 117 -1.69 -18.65 2.48
N SER A 118 -2.28 -17.45 2.55
CA SER A 118 -2.58 -16.63 1.37
C SER A 118 -1.39 -16.50 0.42
N TRP A 119 -0.18 -16.30 0.98
CA TRP A 119 1.11 -16.20 0.29
C TRP A 119 1.44 -17.43 -0.57
N ALA A 120 0.92 -18.61 -0.23
CA ALA A 120 1.13 -19.82 -0.99
C ALA A 120 -0.06 -20.12 -1.90
N VAL A 121 -1.28 -19.94 -1.40
CA VAL A 121 -2.52 -20.25 -2.14
C VAL A 121 -2.68 -19.33 -3.35
N SER A 122 -2.36 -18.04 -3.21
CA SER A 122 -2.41 -17.08 -4.31
C SER A 122 -1.27 -17.30 -5.31
N ALA A 123 -0.03 -17.55 -4.84
CA ALA A 123 1.11 -17.96 -5.66
C ALA A 123 0.79 -19.16 -6.56
N VAL A 124 0.38 -20.31 -5.98
CA VAL A 124 0.10 -21.51 -6.79
C VAL A 124 -1.09 -21.32 -7.71
N GLY A 125 -2.04 -20.44 -7.37
CA GLY A 125 -3.12 -20.02 -8.26
C GLY A 125 -2.58 -19.34 -9.51
N ALA A 126 -1.76 -18.31 -9.35
CA ALA A 126 -1.17 -17.57 -10.46
C ALA A 126 -0.21 -18.44 -11.30
N MET A 127 0.59 -19.30 -10.65
CA MET A 127 1.46 -20.25 -11.33
C MET A 127 0.66 -21.26 -12.18
N SER A 128 -0.44 -21.79 -11.64
CA SER A 128 -1.35 -22.70 -12.37
C SER A 128 -1.93 -22.03 -13.62
N ASP A 129 -2.34 -20.76 -13.50
CA ASP A 129 -2.83 -19.96 -14.62
C ASP A 129 -1.75 -19.76 -15.68
N ARG A 130 -0.55 -19.37 -15.25
CA ARG A 130 0.59 -19.11 -16.14
C ARG A 130 1.05 -20.37 -16.87
N ILE A 131 1.04 -21.53 -16.24
CA ILE A 131 1.31 -22.82 -16.93
C ILE A 131 0.34 -22.99 -18.09
N CYS A 132 -0.96 -22.75 -17.88
CA CYS A 132 -1.93 -22.87 -18.95
C CYS A 132 -1.79 -21.81 -20.04
N ILE A 133 -1.65 -20.55 -19.65
CA ILE A 133 -1.55 -19.41 -20.58
C ILE A 133 -0.30 -19.57 -21.46
N GLN A 134 0.85 -19.84 -20.85
CA GLN A 134 2.13 -19.86 -21.55
C GLN A 134 2.33 -21.14 -22.38
N SER A 135 1.68 -22.24 -22.00
CA SER A 135 1.58 -23.45 -22.84
C SER A 135 0.49 -23.35 -23.91
N ARG A 136 -0.16 -22.19 -24.08
CA ARG A 136 -1.27 -21.96 -25.02
C ARG A 136 -2.42 -22.96 -24.83
N GLY A 137 -2.68 -23.35 -23.58
CA GLY A 137 -3.71 -24.30 -23.18
C GLY A 137 -3.35 -25.77 -23.35
N GLN A 138 -2.09 -26.10 -23.69
CA GLN A 138 -1.65 -27.50 -23.80
C GLN A 138 -1.49 -28.17 -22.43
N GLN A 139 -1.18 -27.38 -21.40
CA GLN A 139 -1.12 -27.84 -20.01
C GLN A 139 -2.18 -27.11 -19.20
N SER A 140 -2.89 -27.83 -18.32
CA SER A 140 -3.82 -27.21 -17.38
C SER A 140 -3.77 -28.00 -16.09
N VAL A 141 -3.03 -27.48 -15.12
CA VAL A 141 -2.75 -28.16 -13.85
C VAL A 141 -3.13 -27.26 -12.69
N GLU A 142 -3.59 -27.87 -11.61
CA GLU A 142 -3.80 -27.20 -10.33
C GLU A 142 -2.61 -27.52 -9.43
N LEU A 143 -1.74 -26.53 -9.18
CA LEU A 143 -0.57 -26.70 -8.31
C LEU A 143 -0.97 -26.76 -6.82
N SER A 144 -0.27 -27.61 -6.07
CA SER A 144 -0.51 -27.89 -4.66
C SER A 144 -0.02 -26.76 -3.77
N ALA A 145 -0.96 -26.07 -3.13
CA ALA A 145 -0.63 -25.09 -2.10
C ALA A 145 0.08 -25.76 -0.91
N ILE A 146 -0.34 -26.97 -0.51
CA ILE A 146 0.24 -27.63 0.66
C ILE A 146 1.68 -28.09 0.41
N ASP A 147 2.05 -28.42 -0.82
CA ASP A 147 3.44 -28.71 -1.16
C ASP A 147 4.32 -27.49 -0.93
N LEU A 148 3.91 -26.32 -1.40
CA LEU A 148 4.63 -25.06 -1.15
C LEU A 148 4.66 -24.68 0.34
N ILE A 149 3.51 -24.75 1.03
CA ILE A 149 3.38 -24.38 2.45
C ILE A 149 4.24 -25.25 3.35
N SER A 150 4.27 -26.57 3.11
CA SER A 150 4.94 -27.52 3.99
C SER A 150 6.42 -27.68 3.67
N CYS A 151 6.82 -27.52 2.40
CA CYS A 151 8.17 -27.88 1.95
C CYS A 151 9.08 -26.69 1.59
N CYS A 152 8.58 -25.45 1.53
CA CYS A 152 9.43 -24.28 1.34
C CYS A 152 9.86 -23.66 2.67
N GLU A 153 11.06 -24.02 3.13
CA GLU A 153 11.62 -23.52 4.40
C GLU A 153 11.96 -22.02 4.35
N ASN A 154 12.35 -21.50 3.17
CA ASN A 154 12.71 -20.09 2.98
C ASN A 154 11.51 -19.17 2.68
N CYS A 155 10.30 -19.72 2.63
CA CYS A 155 9.10 -18.95 2.28
C CYS A 155 8.39 -18.36 3.51
N GLY A 156 8.80 -18.72 4.72
CA GLY A 156 8.21 -18.22 5.97
C GLY A 156 7.84 -19.35 6.93
N SER A 157 6.73 -19.19 7.63
CA SER A 157 6.32 -20.08 8.73
C SER A 157 5.07 -20.91 8.38
N GLY A 158 4.91 -21.29 7.11
CA GLY A 158 3.77 -22.10 6.66
C GLY A 158 2.43 -21.42 6.92
N CYS A 159 1.60 -22.00 7.80
CA CYS A 159 0.33 -21.42 8.24
C CYS A 159 0.49 -20.16 9.12
N GLY A 160 1.69 -19.88 9.64
CA GLY A 160 2.00 -18.63 10.36
C GLY A 160 2.31 -17.42 9.47
N GLY A 161 2.13 -17.56 8.15
CA GLY A 161 2.41 -16.52 7.15
C GLY A 161 3.75 -16.67 6.46
N GLY A 162 3.90 -15.98 5.33
CA GLY A 162 5.05 -16.13 4.44
C GLY A 162 5.17 -15.02 3.41
N PHE A 163 6.19 -15.15 2.58
CA PHE A 163 6.63 -14.12 1.64
C PHE A 163 6.30 -14.51 0.20
N LEU A 164 5.81 -13.55 -0.59
CA LEU A 164 5.40 -13.80 -1.97
C LEU A 164 6.61 -14.20 -2.83
N GLY A 165 7.67 -13.37 -2.82
CA GLY A 165 8.85 -13.60 -3.65
C GLY A 165 9.43 -15.03 -3.53
N PRO A 166 9.90 -15.45 -2.35
CA PRO A 166 10.46 -16.78 -2.15
C PRO A 166 9.58 -17.94 -2.65
N SER A 167 8.26 -17.78 -2.69
CA SER A 167 7.33 -18.77 -3.27
C SER A 167 7.59 -19.02 -4.75
N TRP A 168 7.81 -17.95 -5.52
CA TRP A 168 8.15 -18.03 -6.93
C TRP A 168 9.55 -18.58 -7.15
N ASP A 169 10.51 -18.28 -6.26
CA ASP A 169 11.86 -18.87 -6.34
C ASP A 169 11.83 -20.37 -6.07
N TYR A 170 11.02 -20.80 -5.09
CA TYR A 170 10.82 -22.21 -4.79
C TYR A 170 10.22 -22.94 -5.99
N TRP A 171 9.23 -22.33 -6.67
CA TRP A 171 8.67 -22.90 -7.88
C TRP A 171 9.70 -23.07 -9.01
N VAL A 172 10.66 -22.15 -9.15
CA VAL A 172 11.75 -22.25 -10.13
C VAL A 172 12.78 -23.31 -9.72
N THR A 173 13.19 -23.31 -8.46
CA THR A 173 14.34 -24.12 -7.98
C THR A 173 13.96 -25.56 -7.62
N HIS A 174 12.79 -25.78 -7.03
CA HIS A 174 12.36 -27.08 -6.50
C HIS A 174 11.12 -27.63 -7.22
N GLY A 175 10.35 -26.77 -7.88
CA GLY A 175 9.09 -27.11 -8.51
C GLY A 175 8.00 -27.44 -7.47
N ILE A 176 6.76 -27.50 -7.94
CA ILE A 176 5.58 -27.76 -7.10
C ILE A 176 4.76 -28.88 -7.74
N VAL A 177 4.28 -29.84 -6.95
CA VAL A 177 3.41 -30.92 -7.46
C VAL A 177 1.98 -30.44 -7.66
N THR A 178 1.15 -31.21 -8.35
CA THR A 178 -0.28 -30.92 -8.47
C THR A 178 -1.02 -31.18 -7.16
N GLY A 179 -2.14 -30.48 -6.92
CA GLY A 179 -2.95 -30.63 -5.73
C GLY A 179 -4.10 -29.64 -5.68
N GLY A 180 -5.32 -30.16 -5.72
CA GLY A 180 -6.54 -29.37 -5.64
C GLY A 180 -7.05 -29.14 -4.22
N SER A 181 -8.33 -28.79 -4.09
CA SER A 181 -8.96 -28.62 -2.79
C SER A 181 -9.11 -29.95 -2.04
N LYS A 182 -9.37 -29.86 -0.73
CA LYS A 182 -9.65 -31.03 0.08
C LYS A 182 -10.85 -31.82 -0.44
N GLU A 183 -11.91 -31.12 -0.84
CA GLU A 183 -13.19 -31.68 -1.24
C GLU A 183 -13.08 -32.42 -2.59
N ASN A 184 -12.25 -31.93 -3.50
CA ASN A 184 -12.09 -32.52 -4.82
C ASN A 184 -11.13 -33.72 -4.84
N HIS A 185 -10.21 -33.80 -3.88
CA HIS A 185 -9.19 -34.86 -3.80
C HIS A 185 -8.38 -35.06 -5.11
N THR A 186 -8.08 -33.97 -5.83
CA THR A 186 -7.36 -34.02 -7.11
C THR A 186 -5.86 -33.74 -6.97
N GLY A 187 -5.07 -34.29 -7.90
CA GLY A 187 -3.62 -34.10 -7.97
C GLY A 187 -2.81 -34.96 -6.99
N CYS A 188 -1.51 -34.73 -6.94
CA CYS A 188 -0.57 -35.45 -6.07
C CYS A 188 -0.80 -35.14 -4.59
N ARG A 189 -0.88 -33.86 -4.19
CA ARG A 189 -1.06 -33.43 -2.79
C ARG A 189 -2.21 -32.42 -2.67
N PRO A 190 -3.46 -32.89 -2.54
CA PRO A 190 -4.59 -32.01 -2.27
C PRO A 190 -4.43 -31.24 -0.95
N TYR A 191 -5.08 -30.08 -0.86
CA TYR A 191 -5.09 -29.27 0.34
C TYR A 191 -5.74 -30.03 1.51
N PRO A 192 -5.15 -30.04 2.72
CA PRO A 192 -5.65 -30.88 3.82
C PRO A 192 -6.78 -30.24 4.64
N PHE A 193 -7.00 -28.93 4.49
CA PHE A 193 -7.95 -28.16 5.30
C PHE A 193 -9.25 -27.93 4.52
N SER A 194 -10.38 -28.11 5.21
CA SER A 194 -11.71 -28.00 4.60
C SER A 194 -12.09 -26.54 4.36
N LYS A 195 -12.86 -26.27 3.32
CA LYS A 195 -13.53 -24.96 3.13
C LYS A 195 -14.44 -24.60 4.33
N CYS A 196 -14.68 -23.31 4.57
CA CYS A 196 -15.58 -22.83 5.63
C CYS A 196 -16.40 -21.58 5.27
N ASP A 197 -17.53 -21.35 5.93
CA ASP A 197 -18.49 -20.27 5.59
C ASP A 197 -17.96 -18.86 5.94
N HIS A 198 -18.24 -17.86 5.10
CA HIS A 198 -17.74 -16.47 5.28
C HIS A 198 -18.80 -15.35 5.35
N PHE A 199 -19.99 -15.55 4.81
CA PHE A 199 -21.12 -14.60 4.91
C PHE A 199 -22.50 -15.29 4.94
N ILE A 200 -22.55 -16.56 4.55
CA ILE A 200 -23.80 -17.30 4.39
C ILE A 200 -23.61 -18.60 5.15
N LYS A 201 -24.31 -18.76 6.27
CA LYS A 201 -24.42 -20.05 6.95
C LYS A 201 -25.14 -21.04 6.04
N GLY A 202 -24.42 -22.02 5.51
CA GLY A 202 -25.08 -23.05 4.72
C GLY A 202 -24.18 -24.02 3.96
N LYS A 203 -23.35 -23.52 3.04
CA LYS A 203 -22.68 -24.38 2.05
C LYS A 203 -21.54 -25.19 2.66
N TYR A 204 -20.79 -24.56 3.54
CA TYR A 204 -19.69 -25.16 4.28
C TYR A 204 -20.02 -25.16 5.77
N ARG A 205 -19.11 -25.70 6.58
CA ARG A 205 -19.20 -25.53 8.03
C ARG A 205 -18.68 -24.15 8.40
N ALA A 206 -19.13 -23.61 9.53
CA ALA A 206 -18.53 -22.41 10.11
C ALA A 206 -17.01 -22.57 10.24
N CYS A 207 -16.29 -21.47 10.02
CA CYS A 207 -14.85 -21.44 10.23
C CYS A 207 -14.52 -21.72 11.71
N GLY A 208 -13.47 -22.52 11.94
CA GLY A 208 -12.96 -22.70 13.30
C GLY A 208 -12.28 -21.43 13.81
N THR A 209 -12.06 -21.35 15.12
CA THR A 209 -11.34 -20.22 15.77
C THR A 209 -9.86 -20.50 16.01
N LYS A 210 -9.40 -21.73 15.73
CA LYS A 210 -8.01 -22.13 15.94
C LYS A 210 -7.31 -22.32 14.59
N LEU A 211 -6.15 -21.69 14.46
CA LEU A 211 -5.25 -21.87 13.33
C LEU A 211 -4.80 -23.33 13.23
N TYR A 212 -4.76 -23.86 12.02
CA TYR A 212 -4.13 -25.14 11.72
C TYR A 212 -2.61 -25.02 11.83
N ASP A 213 -2.00 -26.04 12.44
CA ASP A 213 -0.55 -26.18 12.42
C ASP A 213 -0.06 -26.46 10.99
N THR A 214 1.12 -25.95 10.67
CA THR A 214 1.78 -26.23 9.39
C THR A 214 2.03 -27.74 9.27
N PRO A 215 1.43 -28.42 8.28
CA PRO A 215 1.67 -29.85 8.12
C PRO A 215 3.11 -30.12 7.73
N GLN A 216 3.63 -31.29 8.13
CA GLN A 216 4.98 -31.72 7.78
C GLN A 216 5.15 -31.85 6.25
N CYS A 217 6.34 -31.53 5.75
CA CYS A 217 6.68 -31.76 4.35
C CYS A 217 6.75 -33.27 4.07
N ASN A 218 5.68 -33.81 3.49
CA ASN A 218 5.66 -35.19 3.03
C ASN A 218 5.81 -35.24 1.51
N GLN A 219 6.96 -35.75 1.05
CA GLN A 219 7.29 -35.86 -0.37
C GLN A 219 6.69 -37.12 -1.02
N THR A 220 5.42 -37.38 -0.74
CA THR A 220 4.64 -38.48 -1.32
C THR A 220 3.29 -37.97 -1.81
N CYS A 221 2.80 -38.56 -2.89
CA CYS A 221 1.45 -38.29 -3.38
C CYS A 221 0.41 -39.09 -2.61
N GLN A 222 -0.84 -38.63 -2.62
CA GLN A 222 -1.96 -39.37 -2.07
C GLN A 222 -2.10 -40.76 -2.70
N LYS A 223 -2.63 -41.70 -1.90
CA LYS A 223 -2.82 -43.09 -2.31
C LYS A 223 -3.68 -43.17 -3.58
N GLY A 224 -3.24 -43.97 -4.55
CA GLY A 224 -3.95 -44.17 -5.82
C GLY A 224 -3.64 -43.13 -6.91
N TYR A 225 -2.85 -42.09 -6.61
CA TYR A 225 -2.36 -41.17 -7.64
C TYR A 225 -1.28 -41.83 -8.50
N LYS A 226 -1.40 -41.71 -9.83
CA LYS A 226 -0.60 -42.50 -10.80
C LYS A 226 0.87 -42.07 -10.88
N SER A 227 1.14 -40.77 -10.75
CA SER A 227 2.49 -40.22 -10.83
C SER A 227 3.17 -40.22 -9.47
N SER A 228 4.49 -40.41 -9.44
CA SER A 228 5.26 -40.25 -8.21
C SER A 228 5.48 -38.77 -7.92
N TYR A 229 5.71 -38.42 -6.64
CA TYR A 229 5.93 -37.03 -6.20
C TYR A 229 6.98 -36.31 -7.08
N LYS A 230 8.13 -36.94 -7.30
CA LYS A 230 9.21 -36.37 -8.13
C LYS A 230 8.81 -36.16 -9.59
N ARG A 231 8.00 -37.06 -10.17
CA ARG A 231 7.56 -36.96 -11.57
C ARG A 231 6.44 -35.95 -11.78
N ASP A 232 5.70 -35.62 -10.73
CA ASP A 232 4.58 -34.68 -10.77
C ASP A 232 5.00 -33.22 -10.52
N LYS A 233 6.30 -32.95 -10.31
CA LYS A 233 6.83 -31.61 -10.10
C LYS A 233 6.76 -30.77 -11.38
N HIS A 234 6.21 -29.56 -11.25
CA HIS A 234 6.15 -28.55 -12.29
C HIS A 234 7.03 -27.37 -11.91
N TYR A 235 7.89 -26.94 -12.82
CA TYR A 235 8.92 -25.94 -12.57
C TYR A 235 8.61 -24.63 -13.30
N GLY A 236 8.85 -23.52 -12.61
CA GLY A 236 8.94 -22.21 -13.25
C GLY A 236 10.26 -22.08 -13.99
N LYS A 237 10.26 -21.32 -15.10
CA LYS A 237 11.52 -21.02 -15.80
C LYS A 237 12.32 -19.92 -15.10
N THR A 238 11.63 -18.88 -14.63
CA THR A 238 12.20 -17.69 -13.98
C THR A 238 11.21 -17.09 -12.99
N SER A 239 11.73 -16.42 -11.96
CA SER A 239 10.97 -15.57 -11.03
C SER A 239 11.51 -14.14 -11.11
N TYR A 240 10.64 -13.15 -10.93
CA TYR A 240 10.98 -11.73 -11.00
C TYR A 240 9.98 -10.87 -10.22
N ASN A 241 10.38 -9.65 -9.86
CA ASN A 241 9.48 -8.61 -9.38
C ASN A 241 8.92 -7.85 -10.58
N VAL A 242 7.71 -7.29 -10.47
CA VAL A 242 7.21 -6.27 -11.40
C VAL A 242 7.37 -4.92 -10.72
N ILE A 243 7.84 -3.91 -11.44
CA ILE A 243 7.89 -2.54 -10.92
C ILE A 243 6.49 -2.05 -10.51
N GLY A 244 6.42 -1.30 -9.41
CA GLY A 244 5.17 -1.01 -8.69
C GLY A 244 4.23 0.03 -9.30
N ASN A 245 4.37 0.36 -10.59
CA ASN A 245 3.46 1.30 -11.26
C ASN A 245 2.33 0.58 -12.00
N GLU A 246 1.24 1.30 -12.21
CA GLU A 246 0.00 0.73 -12.75
C GLU A 246 0.16 0.22 -14.18
N GLU A 247 0.93 0.91 -15.01
CA GLU A 247 1.10 0.58 -16.42
C GLU A 247 1.79 -0.78 -16.59
N ASP A 248 2.91 -0.99 -15.91
CA ASP A 248 3.68 -2.23 -16.02
C ASP A 248 2.95 -3.43 -15.46
N ILE A 249 2.22 -3.26 -14.35
CA ILE A 249 1.39 -4.35 -13.80
C ILE A 249 0.29 -4.73 -14.80
N ARG A 250 -0.35 -3.75 -15.46
CA ARG A 250 -1.35 -4.03 -16.51
C ARG A 250 -0.70 -4.74 -17.71
N LYS A 251 0.45 -4.28 -18.18
CA LYS A 251 1.20 -4.92 -19.29
C LYS A 251 1.56 -6.36 -18.93
N GLU A 252 2.11 -6.59 -17.74
CA GLU A 252 2.47 -7.91 -17.24
C GLU A 252 1.26 -8.86 -17.22
N ILE A 253 0.16 -8.44 -16.61
CA ILE A 253 -1.06 -9.25 -16.52
C ILE A 253 -1.62 -9.54 -17.92
N MET A 254 -1.65 -8.53 -18.80
CA MET A 254 -2.15 -8.69 -20.15
C MET A 254 -1.31 -9.65 -20.99
N MET A 255 0.01 -9.60 -20.87
CA MET A 255 0.90 -10.38 -21.72
C MET A 255 1.10 -11.79 -21.20
N TYR A 256 1.32 -11.93 -19.89
CA TYR A 256 1.81 -13.18 -19.30
C TYR A 256 0.80 -13.86 -18.37
N GLY A 257 -0.31 -13.21 -18.07
CA GLY A 257 -1.38 -13.73 -17.22
C GLY A 257 -1.33 -13.21 -15.79
N PRO A 258 -2.26 -13.68 -14.93
CA PRO A 258 -2.39 -13.22 -13.55
C PRO A 258 -1.08 -13.17 -12.76
N VAL A 259 -0.97 -12.19 -11.87
CA VAL A 259 0.17 -11.99 -10.96
C VAL A 259 -0.27 -12.18 -9.52
N GLU A 260 0.66 -12.52 -8.64
CA GLU A 260 0.47 -12.43 -7.21
C GLU A 260 0.79 -11.01 -6.72
N ALA A 261 -0.03 -10.47 -5.83
CA ALA A 261 0.14 -9.13 -5.27
C ALA A 261 -0.03 -9.14 -3.75
N PHE A 262 0.70 -8.25 -3.10
CA PHE A 262 0.60 -8.01 -1.67
C PHE A 262 -0.36 -6.82 -1.43
N LEU A 263 -1.24 -6.96 -0.44
CA LEU A 263 -2.16 -5.92 0.00
C LEU A 263 -2.00 -5.67 1.50
N ASP A 264 -1.95 -4.40 1.87
CA ASP A 264 -2.12 -3.97 3.26
C ASP A 264 -3.62 -3.99 3.59
N ILE A 265 -4.02 -4.70 4.65
CA ILE A 265 -5.42 -4.90 5.02
C ILE A 265 -5.75 -4.09 6.27
N PHE A 266 -6.87 -3.39 6.22
CA PHE A 266 -7.42 -2.56 7.28
C PHE A 266 -8.70 -3.17 7.86
N GLU A 267 -9.12 -2.69 9.03
CA GLU A 267 -10.28 -3.23 9.76
C GLU A 267 -11.59 -3.19 8.96
N ASP A 268 -11.81 -2.14 8.16
CA ASP A 268 -13.01 -2.02 7.33
C ASP A 268 -13.08 -3.08 6.21
N PHE A 269 -11.96 -3.47 5.62
CA PHE A 269 -11.91 -4.49 4.56
C PHE A 269 -12.49 -5.84 5.00
N LEU A 270 -12.44 -6.15 6.31
CA LEU A 270 -12.98 -7.41 6.83
C LEU A 270 -14.50 -7.54 6.61
N ASN A 271 -15.20 -6.41 6.45
CA ASN A 271 -16.63 -6.34 6.14
C ASN A 271 -16.93 -6.22 4.64
N TYR A 272 -15.94 -6.26 3.74
CA TYR A 272 -16.17 -6.09 2.31
C TYR A 272 -17.17 -7.11 1.73
N LYS A 273 -18.22 -6.60 1.07
CA LYS A 273 -19.22 -7.42 0.38
C LYS A 273 -19.19 -7.26 -1.14
N SER A 274 -19.16 -6.02 -1.64
CA SER A 274 -19.21 -5.73 -3.08
C SER A 274 -18.81 -4.30 -3.42
N GLY A 275 -18.53 -4.01 -4.69
CA GLY A 275 -18.16 -2.68 -5.19
C GLY A 275 -16.64 -2.50 -5.30
N ILE A 276 -16.19 -1.25 -5.43
CA ILE A 276 -14.76 -0.93 -5.54
C ILE A 276 -14.28 -0.52 -4.16
N TYR A 277 -13.61 -1.45 -3.48
CA TYR A 277 -13.00 -1.19 -2.19
C TYR A 277 -12.00 -0.04 -2.28
N ARG A 278 -12.13 0.87 -1.33
CA ARG A 278 -11.12 1.84 -0.93
C ARG A 278 -11.17 1.93 0.60
N TYR A 279 -10.04 2.17 1.22
CA TYR A 279 -10.00 2.38 2.66
C TYR A 279 -10.85 3.60 3.05
N ILE A 280 -11.70 3.43 4.07
CA ILE A 280 -12.53 4.48 4.66
C ILE A 280 -12.17 4.67 6.13
N ALA A 281 -12.02 3.60 6.90
CA ALA A 281 -11.76 3.69 8.35
C ALA A 281 -11.12 2.43 8.94
N GLY A 282 -10.59 2.58 10.15
CA GLY A 282 -9.99 1.49 10.91
C GLY A 282 -8.48 1.40 10.79
N LYS A 283 -7.87 0.58 11.65
CA LYS A 283 -6.41 0.43 11.74
C LYS A 283 -5.89 -0.60 10.74
N PHE A 284 -4.60 -0.50 10.44
CA PHE A 284 -3.89 -1.57 9.76
C PHE A 284 -3.91 -2.85 10.60
N ILE A 285 -4.18 -3.98 9.96
CA ILE A 285 -4.22 -5.31 10.60
C ILE A 285 -2.97 -6.10 10.26
N SER A 286 -2.77 -6.40 8.99
CA SER A 286 -1.70 -7.27 8.50
C SER A 286 -1.64 -7.23 6.96
N GLY A 287 -0.62 -7.90 6.42
CA GLY A 287 -0.48 -8.14 4.99
C GLY A 287 -1.25 -9.36 4.51
N HIS A 288 -1.77 -9.29 3.29
CA HIS A 288 -2.47 -10.39 2.63
C HIS A 288 -2.01 -10.53 1.17
N ALA A 289 -1.85 -11.77 0.70
CA ALA A 289 -1.49 -12.03 -0.69
C ALA A 289 -2.72 -12.45 -1.49
N VAL A 290 -2.88 -11.85 -2.66
CA VAL A 290 -4.02 -12.09 -3.57
C VAL A 290 -3.52 -12.29 -4.99
N ARG A 291 -4.40 -12.78 -5.86
CA ARG A 291 -4.11 -12.92 -7.29
C ARG A 291 -4.80 -11.82 -8.08
N LEU A 292 -4.04 -10.93 -8.73
CA LEU A 292 -4.58 -9.91 -9.64
C LEU A 292 -4.81 -10.52 -11.02
N ILE A 293 -6.04 -10.43 -11.52
CA ILE A 293 -6.46 -11.08 -12.76
C ILE A 293 -6.94 -10.10 -13.84
N GLY A 294 -7.01 -8.81 -13.54
CA GLY A 294 -7.44 -7.81 -14.49
C GLY A 294 -7.77 -6.46 -13.86
N TRP A 295 -8.50 -5.64 -14.61
CA TRP A 295 -8.87 -4.28 -14.23
C TRP A 295 -10.08 -3.80 -15.02
N GLY A 296 -10.67 -2.67 -14.60
CA GLY A 296 -11.72 -1.99 -15.34
C GLY A 296 -11.98 -0.59 -14.80
N VAL A 297 -13.06 0.03 -15.28
CA VAL A 297 -13.56 1.32 -14.81
C VAL A 297 -15.07 1.19 -14.62
N GLU A 298 -15.56 1.40 -13.40
CA GLU A 298 -17.00 1.43 -13.11
C GLU A 298 -17.39 2.83 -12.67
N ASN A 299 -18.35 3.45 -13.35
CA ASN A 299 -18.82 4.81 -13.05
C ASN A 299 -17.67 5.84 -12.91
N GLY A 300 -16.69 5.78 -13.83
CA GLY A 300 -15.51 6.64 -13.80
C GLY A 300 -14.45 6.25 -12.76
N THR A 301 -14.70 5.26 -11.90
CA THR A 301 -13.75 4.79 -10.88
C THR A 301 -12.91 3.62 -11.41
N PRO A 302 -11.59 3.78 -11.58
CA PRO A 302 -10.71 2.69 -11.98
C PRO A 302 -10.53 1.65 -10.87
N TYR A 303 -10.51 0.36 -11.22
CA TYR A 303 -10.27 -0.72 -10.27
C TYR A 303 -9.34 -1.81 -10.80
N TRP A 304 -8.71 -2.53 -9.88
CA TRP A 304 -8.10 -3.84 -10.07
C TRP A 304 -9.13 -4.92 -9.75
N LEU A 305 -9.16 -5.98 -10.55
CA LEU A 305 -9.94 -7.19 -10.29
C LEU A 305 -9.04 -8.24 -9.67
N ALA A 306 -9.35 -8.63 -8.43
CA ALA A 306 -8.54 -9.56 -7.64
C ALA A 306 -9.36 -10.80 -7.24
N ALA A 307 -8.73 -11.96 -7.28
CA ALA A 307 -9.24 -13.21 -6.73
C ALA A 307 -8.67 -13.39 -5.32
N ASN A 308 -9.55 -13.52 -4.34
CA ASN A 308 -9.20 -13.78 -2.95
C ASN A 308 -8.97 -15.30 -2.72
N THR A 309 -8.47 -15.66 -1.54
CA THR A 309 -8.22 -17.03 -1.10
C THR A 309 -9.20 -17.49 -0.03
N TRP A 310 -10.39 -16.87 0.01
CA TRP A 310 -11.44 -17.11 1.00
C TRP A 310 -12.73 -17.62 0.33
N ASN A 311 -12.61 -18.62 -0.55
CA ASN A 311 -13.72 -19.28 -1.26
C ASN A 311 -14.72 -18.33 -1.96
N GLU A 312 -15.69 -18.95 -2.62
CA GLU A 312 -16.68 -18.25 -3.44
C GLU A 312 -17.83 -17.61 -2.66
N ASP A 313 -17.96 -17.83 -1.35
CA ASP A 313 -19.03 -17.21 -0.54
C ASP A 313 -18.61 -15.80 -0.07
N TRP A 314 -17.31 -15.50 -0.07
CA TRP A 314 -16.77 -14.20 0.30
C TRP A 314 -16.88 -13.18 -0.83
N GLY A 315 -17.24 -11.92 -0.50
CA GLY A 315 -17.21 -10.81 -1.44
C GLY A 315 -18.05 -11.04 -2.70
N GLU A 316 -17.46 -10.76 -3.86
CA GLU A 316 -18.10 -10.87 -5.17
C GLU A 316 -17.83 -12.25 -5.79
N LYS A 317 -18.39 -13.30 -5.19
CA LYS A 317 -18.15 -14.71 -5.57
C LYS A 317 -16.68 -15.13 -5.43
N GLY A 318 -16.04 -14.69 -4.36
CA GLY A 318 -14.62 -14.89 -4.06
C GLY A 318 -13.67 -13.88 -4.70
N TYR A 319 -14.22 -12.95 -5.49
CA TYR A 319 -13.48 -11.82 -6.04
C TYR A 319 -13.73 -10.56 -5.23
N PHE A 320 -12.88 -9.58 -5.44
CA PHE A 320 -13.14 -8.21 -5.05
C PHE A 320 -12.54 -7.26 -6.08
N ARG A 321 -13.02 -6.02 -6.03
CA ARG A 321 -12.44 -4.92 -6.80
C ARG A 321 -11.87 -3.92 -5.81
N ILE A 322 -10.68 -3.44 -6.10
CA ILE A 322 -9.98 -2.44 -5.29
C ILE A 322 -9.56 -1.28 -6.19
N LEU A 323 -9.63 -0.07 -5.67
CA LEU A 323 -9.26 1.15 -6.38
C LEU A 323 -7.87 1.00 -7.05
N ARG A 324 -7.79 1.35 -8.34
CA ARG A 324 -6.56 1.27 -9.16
C ARG A 324 -6.07 2.68 -9.48
N GLY A 325 -4.75 2.83 -9.59
CA GLY A 325 -4.14 4.10 -10.02
C GLY A 325 -3.94 5.11 -8.91
N GLN A 326 -4.30 4.76 -7.67
CA GLN A 326 -3.90 5.50 -6.49
C GLN A 326 -2.79 4.73 -5.77
N ASN A 327 -1.60 4.76 -6.37
CA ASN A 327 -0.34 4.35 -5.73
C ASN A 327 0.55 5.57 -5.39
N GLU A 328 -0.03 6.76 -5.36
CA GLU A 328 0.73 8.01 -5.29
C GLU A 328 0.56 8.70 -3.95
N PHE A 329 1.50 8.55 -3.04
CA PHE A 329 1.77 9.33 -1.81
C PHE A 329 1.94 8.31 -0.68
N SER A 330 3.16 7.79 -0.54
CA SER A 330 3.66 7.39 0.78
C SER A 330 3.87 8.69 1.54
N ALA A 331 2.77 9.20 2.09
CA ALA A 331 2.84 10.33 2.95
C ALA A 331 3.42 9.80 4.26
N VAL A 332 4.61 10.22 4.62
CA VAL A 332 5.23 9.89 5.91
C VAL A 332 5.13 11.14 6.77
N GLY A 333 5.27 11.06 8.09
CA GLY A 333 5.14 12.28 8.88
C GLY A 333 6.17 13.37 8.54
N ALA A 334 6.08 14.50 9.24
CA ALA A 334 7.22 15.40 9.41
C ALA A 334 7.91 15.12 10.75
N MET A 335 9.17 14.65 10.72
CA MET A 335 9.86 14.08 11.90
C MET A 335 10.02 15.08 13.07
N SER A 336 10.49 16.30 12.78
CA SER A 336 10.66 17.36 13.79
C SER A 336 9.34 17.79 14.42
N ASP A 337 8.29 17.98 13.62
CA ASP A 337 6.98 18.41 14.12
C ASP A 337 6.37 17.35 15.03
N ARG A 338 6.59 16.06 14.73
CA ARG A 338 6.12 14.95 15.59
C ARG A 338 6.74 14.96 16.98
N ILE A 339 8.03 15.29 17.11
CA ILE A 339 8.68 15.40 18.43
C ILE A 339 7.98 16.50 19.25
N CYS A 340 7.70 17.65 18.64
CA CYS A 340 6.98 18.74 19.28
C CYS A 340 5.57 18.36 19.69
N ILE A 341 4.81 17.74 18.80
CA ILE A 341 3.42 17.36 19.06
C ILE A 341 3.32 16.25 20.12
N GLN A 342 4.15 15.21 20.02
CA GLN A 342 4.16 14.11 20.99
C GLN A 342 4.61 14.55 22.38
N SER A 343 5.55 15.51 22.45
CA SER A 343 5.97 16.11 23.72
C SER A 343 5.01 17.18 24.24
N ARG A 344 3.88 17.43 23.56
CA ARG A 344 2.92 18.51 23.90
C ARG A 344 3.61 19.88 24.02
N GLY A 345 4.54 20.14 23.10
CA GLY A 345 5.32 21.38 23.04
C GLY A 345 6.50 21.45 24.02
N GLN A 346 6.77 20.42 24.82
CA GLN A 346 7.90 20.41 25.75
C GLN A 346 9.26 20.24 25.06
N GLN A 347 9.28 19.66 23.86
CA GLN A 347 10.48 19.49 23.06
C GLN A 347 10.25 20.03 21.65
N SER A 348 10.91 21.12 21.28
CA SER A 348 10.92 21.61 19.91
C SER A 348 12.34 21.54 19.37
N VAL A 349 12.58 20.66 18.40
CA VAL A 349 13.91 20.41 17.84
C VAL A 349 13.88 20.41 16.32
N GLU A 350 14.87 21.08 15.74
CA GLU A 350 15.17 20.99 14.32
C GLU A 350 16.11 19.80 14.11
N LEU A 351 15.73 18.83 13.28
CA LEU A 351 16.55 17.65 13.00
C LEU A 351 17.52 17.92 11.85
N SER A 352 18.69 17.27 11.90
CA SER A 352 19.76 17.47 10.93
C SER A 352 19.46 16.74 9.61
N ALA A 353 19.10 17.51 8.59
CA ALA A 353 19.01 17.01 7.21
C ALA A 353 20.35 16.43 6.73
N ILE A 354 21.49 17.04 7.11
CA ILE A 354 22.79 16.52 6.70
C ILE A 354 23.16 15.21 7.37
N ASP A 355 22.69 14.96 8.60
CA ASP A 355 22.88 13.68 9.26
C ASP A 355 22.21 12.56 8.48
N LEU A 356 20.99 12.80 8.00
CA LEU A 356 20.26 11.88 7.14
C LEU A 356 20.94 11.73 5.77
N ILE A 357 21.20 12.83 5.07
CA ILE A 357 21.78 12.86 3.71
C ILE A 357 23.15 12.18 3.65
N SER A 358 23.98 12.34 4.69
CA SER A 358 25.36 11.83 4.69
C SER A 358 25.53 10.46 5.36
N CYS A 359 24.74 10.13 6.40
CA CYS A 359 24.97 8.93 7.21
C CYS A 359 23.93 7.82 7.03
N CYS A 360 22.85 8.05 6.29
CA CYS A 360 21.90 7.00 5.96
C CYS A 360 22.22 6.39 4.60
N GLU A 361 22.89 5.25 4.60
CA GLU A 361 23.31 4.54 3.38
C GLU A 361 22.13 4.11 2.49
N ASN A 362 20.98 3.84 3.09
CA ASN A 362 19.77 3.38 2.39
C ASN A 362 18.77 4.50 2.08
N CYS A 363 19.06 5.75 2.45
CA CYS A 363 18.15 6.87 2.24
C CYS A 363 18.21 7.43 0.82
N GLY A 364 19.18 7.03 0.00
CA GLY A 364 19.32 7.50 -1.38
C GLY A 364 20.76 7.78 -1.76
N SER A 365 20.93 8.73 -2.69
CA SER A 365 22.22 9.14 -3.25
C SER A 365 22.68 10.49 -2.68
N GLY A 366 22.28 10.79 -1.44
CA GLY A 366 22.63 12.04 -0.76
C GLY A 366 22.01 13.27 -1.43
N CYS A 367 22.85 14.20 -1.89
CA CYS A 367 22.40 15.42 -2.56
C CYS A 367 21.78 15.18 -3.95
N ASP A 368 21.95 13.98 -4.54
CA ASP A 368 21.33 13.59 -5.82
C ASP A 368 19.91 13.02 -5.66
N GLY A 369 19.36 13.04 -4.44
CA GLY A 369 17.99 12.62 -4.15
C GLY A 369 17.92 11.39 -3.25
N GLY A 370 16.70 11.08 -2.79
CA GLY A 370 16.49 9.99 -1.85
C GLY A 370 15.03 9.57 -1.67
N PHE A 371 14.85 8.62 -0.76
CA PHE A 371 13.59 7.94 -0.50
C PHE A 371 13.08 8.28 0.90
N THR A 372 11.80 8.68 0.97
CA THR A 372 11.16 9.14 2.22
C THR A 372 10.98 8.01 3.23
N GLY A 373 10.59 6.80 2.79
CA GLY A 373 10.43 5.62 3.66
C GLY A 373 11.70 5.23 4.42
N PRO A 374 12.83 4.94 3.74
CA PRO A 374 14.10 4.63 4.39
C PRO A 374 14.61 5.73 5.31
N ALA A 375 14.31 7.00 5.01
CA ALA A 375 14.62 8.11 5.92
C ALA A 375 13.88 8.01 7.24
N TRP A 376 12.59 7.65 7.18
CA TRP A 376 11.78 7.38 8.36
C TRP A 376 12.28 6.18 9.16
N ASP A 377 12.66 5.11 8.47
CA ASP A 377 13.21 3.92 9.13
C ASP A 377 14.55 4.24 9.81
N TYR A 378 15.41 5.05 9.18
CA TYR A 378 16.66 5.52 9.78
C TYR A 378 16.41 6.34 11.04
N TRP A 379 15.43 7.25 11.03
CA TRP A 379 15.07 8.02 12.21
C TRP A 379 14.59 7.16 13.38
N VAL A 380 13.80 6.12 13.10
CA VAL A 380 13.32 5.19 14.12
C VAL A 380 14.45 4.31 14.67
N THR A 381 15.32 3.80 13.79
CA THR A 381 16.31 2.76 14.15
C THR A 381 17.65 3.32 14.63
N HIS A 382 18.10 4.43 14.05
CA HIS A 382 19.42 5.02 14.30
C HIS A 382 19.34 6.42 14.96
N GLY A 383 18.16 7.04 14.94
CA GLY A 383 17.95 8.40 15.40
C GLY A 383 18.62 9.44 14.49
N ILE A 384 18.20 10.69 14.63
CA ILE A 384 18.79 11.83 13.92
C ILE A 384 19.21 12.88 14.94
N VAL A 385 20.40 13.46 14.80
CA VAL A 385 20.85 14.53 15.69
C VAL A 385 20.17 15.86 15.35
N THR A 386 20.19 16.82 16.27
CA THR A 386 19.70 18.17 15.98
C THR A 386 20.51 18.85 14.88
N GLY A 387 19.82 19.69 14.13
CA GLY A 387 20.34 20.47 13.01
C GLY A 387 19.98 21.94 13.13
N GLY A 388 20.17 22.62 12.01
CA GLY A 388 20.03 24.06 11.88
C GLY A 388 20.38 24.48 10.47
N SER A 389 20.14 25.75 10.15
CA SER A 389 20.62 26.31 8.89
C SER A 389 22.12 26.60 8.95
N LYS A 390 22.72 26.79 7.78
CA LYS A 390 24.11 27.25 7.69
C LYS A 390 24.30 28.61 8.35
N GLU A 391 23.32 29.50 8.20
CA GLU A 391 23.39 30.88 8.64
C GLU A 391 23.30 31.01 10.16
N ASN A 392 22.51 30.15 10.80
CA ASN A 392 22.26 30.24 12.24
C ASN A 392 23.21 29.37 13.07
N HIS A 393 23.89 28.41 12.43
CA HIS A 393 24.83 27.48 13.07
C HIS A 393 24.24 26.78 14.32
N THR A 394 22.97 26.43 14.29
CA THR A 394 22.27 25.75 15.38
C THR A 394 22.34 24.22 15.26
N GLY A 395 22.15 23.53 16.40
CA GLY A 395 22.14 22.07 16.48
C GLY A 395 23.52 21.39 16.43
N CYS A 396 23.53 20.06 16.55
CA CYS A 396 24.75 19.25 16.48
C CYS A 396 25.36 19.27 15.09
N ARG A 397 24.54 19.11 14.04
CA ARG A 397 24.99 19.09 12.63
C ARG A 397 24.16 20.05 11.77
N PRO A 398 24.54 21.34 11.69
CA PRO A 398 23.86 22.31 10.83
C PRO A 398 24.03 21.98 9.34
N TYR A 399 23.08 22.42 8.54
CA TYR A 399 23.11 22.26 7.09
C TYR A 399 24.29 23.06 6.49
N PRO A 400 25.10 22.48 5.61
CA PRO A 400 26.34 23.12 5.15
C PRO A 400 26.15 24.07 3.96
N PHE A 401 24.97 24.09 3.35
CA PHE A 401 24.69 24.86 2.14
C PHE A 401 23.91 26.13 2.46
N SER A 402 24.34 27.24 1.85
CA SER A 402 23.68 28.54 2.04
C SER A 402 22.35 28.56 1.30
N LYS A 403 21.38 29.32 1.81
CA LYS A 403 20.16 29.62 1.07
C LYS A 403 20.47 30.19 -0.32
N CYS A 404 19.64 29.83 -1.30
CA CYS A 404 19.72 30.34 -2.66
C CYS A 404 18.32 30.45 -3.28
N ASP A 405 18.18 31.28 -4.32
CA ASP A 405 16.91 31.49 -5.00
C ASP A 405 16.65 30.46 -6.09
N HIS A 406 15.47 29.85 -6.00
CA HIS A 406 14.98 28.84 -6.94
C HIS A 406 13.97 29.47 -7.90
N PHE A 407 14.34 29.54 -9.19
CA PHE A 407 13.45 29.96 -10.30
C PHE A 407 12.85 31.37 -10.18
N VAL A 408 13.30 32.16 -9.20
CA VAL A 408 12.89 33.56 -8.96
C VAL A 408 14.12 34.41 -8.70
N LYS A 409 14.01 35.73 -8.88
CA LYS A 409 14.98 36.70 -8.36
C LYS A 409 14.45 37.22 -7.03
N GLY A 410 14.96 36.68 -5.93
CA GLY A 410 14.62 37.04 -4.55
C GLY A 410 15.78 37.74 -3.86
N LYS A 411 15.89 37.53 -2.55
CA LYS A 411 16.90 38.17 -1.69
C LYS A 411 18.21 37.41 -1.65
N HIS A 412 18.23 36.15 -2.07
CA HIS A 412 19.40 35.30 -2.03
C HIS A 412 20.10 35.30 -3.40
N ARG A 413 21.31 34.74 -3.46
CA ARG A 413 21.94 34.49 -4.76
C ARG A 413 21.17 33.37 -5.49
N ALA A 414 21.11 33.43 -6.82
CA ALA A 414 20.55 32.33 -7.60
C ALA A 414 21.28 31.01 -7.30
N CYS A 415 20.53 29.91 -7.22
CA CYS A 415 21.12 28.58 -7.04
C CYS A 415 22.03 28.20 -8.21
N GLY A 416 23.13 27.50 -7.90
CA GLY A 416 24.05 27.01 -8.91
C GLY A 416 23.41 25.98 -9.84
N LYS A 417 23.91 25.86 -11.08
CA LYS A 417 23.43 24.87 -12.05
C LYS A 417 23.87 23.43 -11.73
N LYS A 418 24.78 23.25 -10.79
CA LYS A 418 25.27 21.95 -10.32
C LYS A 418 24.84 21.76 -8.88
N LEU A 419 24.37 20.56 -8.57
CA LEU A 419 24.12 20.14 -7.20
C LEU A 419 25.44 20.15 -6.42
N TYR A 420 25.33 20.31 -5.10
CA TYR A 420 26.48 20.17 -4.21
C TYR A 420 26.84 18.70 -4.07
N ASP A 421 28.14 18.41 -3.92
CA ASP A 421 28.59 17.07 -3.57
C ASP A 421 28.06 16.69 -2.18
N THR A 422 27.62 15.44 -2.05
CA THR A 422 27.17 14.88 -0.77
C THR A 422 28.33 14.90 0.24
N PRO A 423 28.20 15.61 1.37
CA PRO A 423 29.23 15.61 2.39
C PRO A 423 29.37 14.21 3.01
N GLN A 424 30.59 13.86 3.39
CA GLN A 424 30.86 12.57 4.04
C GLN A 424 30.12 12.46 5.38
N CYS A 425 29.70 11.23 5.72
CA CYS A 425 29.13 10.96 7.04
C CYS A 425 30.16 11.32 8.13
N ASN A 426 29.80 12.25 9.01
CA ASN A 426 30.61 12.61 10.15
C ASN A 426 29.77 12.52 11.42
N GLN A 427 30.05 11.50 12.24
CA GLN A 427 29.33 11.23 13.49
C GLN A 427 29.88 12.08 14.66
N THR A 428 30.15 13.35 14.40
CA THR A 428 30.58 14.33 15.41
C THR A 428 29.73 15.60 15.30
N CYS A 429 29.48 16.26 16.44
CA CYS A 429 28.83 17.56 16.43
C CYS A 429 29.84 18.67 16.10
N GLN A 430 29.34 19.80 15.61
CA GLN A 430 30.16 20.98 15.38
C GLN A 430 30.87 21.44 16.66
N LYS A 431 32.04 22.07 16.49
CA LYS A 431 32.89 22.52 17.60
C LYS A 431 32.12 23.48 18.52
N GLY A 432 32.17 23.22 19.83
CA GLY A 432 31.50 24.04 20.85
C GLY A 432 30.05 23.66 21.11
N TYR A 433 29.49 22.65 20.43
CA TYR A 433 28.16 22.14 20.74
C TYR A 433 28.14 21.37 22.07
N LYS A 434 27.08 21.56 22.87
CA LYS A 434 27.01 21.15 24.28
C LYS A 434 26.87 19.63 24.48
N SER A 435 26.28 18.94 23.51
CA SER A 435 26.02 17.50 23.55
C SER A 435 26.97 16.73 22.62
N SER A 436 27.21 15.46 22.92
CA SER A 436 27.91 14.57 21.99
C SER A 436 26.94 14.05 20.93
N TYR A 437 27.45 13.66 19.76
CA TYR A 437 26.63 13.14 18.65
C TYR A 437 25.68 12.03 19.10
N LYS A 438 26.17 11.06 19.88
CA LYS A 438 25.34 9.95 20.41
C LYS A 438 24.25 10.41 21.38
N ARG A 439 24.52 11.44 22.21
CA ARG A 439 23.56 11.96 23.20
C ARG A 439 22.52 12.90 22.60
N ASP A 440 22.83 13.49 21.45
CA ASP A 440 21.94 14.41 20.74
C ASP A 440 20.98 13.70 19.77
N LYS A 441 21.03 12.37 19.69
CA LYS A 441 20.13 11.59 18.83
C LYS A 441 18.69 11.63 19.33
N HIS A 442 17.79 12.03 18.45
CA HIS A 442 16.35 11.97 18.63
C HIS A 442 15.77 10.85 17.76
N TYR A 443 14.91 10.02 18.36
CA TYR A 443 14.35 8.83 17.72
C TYR A 443 12.88 9.03 17.41
N GLY A 444 12.46 8.48 16.28
CA GLY A 444 11.05 8.37 15.93
C GLY A 444 10.38 7.21 16.65
N GLY A 445 9.10 7.37 17.00
CA GLY A 445 8.32 6.28 17.61
C GLY A 445 8.03 5.15 16.62
N THR A 446 7.40 5.46 15.48
CA THR A 446 7.04 4.47 14.46
C THR A 446 7.03 5.10 13.07
N SER A 447 7.56 4.37 12.09
CA SER A 447 7.45 4.69 10.67
C SER A 447 6.06 4.30 10.18
N ILE A 448 5.26 5.28 9.76
CA ILE A 448 3.89 5.08 9.30
C ILE A 448 3.81 5.57 7.85
N ASN A 449 3.48 4.66 6.93
CA ASN A 449 3.04 5.04 5.60
C ASN A 449 1.56 5.42 5.69
N VAL A 450 1.28 6.72 5.53
CA VAL A 450 -0.08 7.19 5.34
C VAL A 450 -0.46 6.84 3.91
N ILE A 451 -1.55 6.09 3.80
CA ILE A 451 -2.15 5.76 2.50
C ILE A 451 -2.50 7.05 1.79
N ASN A 452 -2.26 7.11 0.47
CA ASN A 452 -2.81 8.17 -0.36
C ASN A 452 -4.35 8.12 -0.37
N TYR A 453 -4.94 8.75 0.62
CA TYR A 453 -6.36 8.97 0.69
C TYR A 453 -6.58 10.29 1.43
N GLU A 454 -7.37 11.19 0.85
CA GLU A 454 -7.55 12.54 1.36
C GLU A 454 -7.88 12.55 2.86
N VAL A 455 -8.82 11.70 3.28
CA VAL A 455 -9.23 11.62 4.68
C VAL A 455 -8.11 11.06 5.55
N ALA A 456 -7.32 10.10 5.06
CA ALA A 456 -6.19 9.55 5.82
C ALA A 456 -5.10 10.62 6.06
N ILE A 457 -4.77 11.40 5.03
CA ILE A 457 -3.82 12.51 5.13
C ILE A 457 -4.36 13.60 6.05
N GLN A 458 -5.65 13.96 5.94
CA GLN A 458 -6.30 14.93 6.85
C GLN A 458 -6.25 14.47 8.30
N LYS A 459 -6.59 13.21 8.54
CA LYS A 459 -6.57 12.59 9.88
C LYS A 459 -5.16 12.61 10.46
N GLU A 460 -4.16 12.25 9.66
CA GLU A 460 -2.77 12.27 10.10
C GLU A 460 -2.33 13.70 10.46
N ILE A 461 -2.64 14.69 9.62
CA ILE A 461 -2.34 16.11 9.88
C ILE A 461 -3.00 16.59 11.18
N MET A 462 -4.27 16.21 11.42
CA MET A 462 -4.98 16.59 12.65
C MET A 462 -4.40 15.96 13.91
N MET A 463 -4.01 14.69 13.85
CA MET A 463 -3.64 13.92 15.04
C MET A 463 -2.16 14.03 15.36
N TYR A 464 -1.31 14.09 14.34
CA TYR A 464 0.13 13.97 14.47
C TYR A 464 0.90 15.10 13.79
N GLY A 465 0.20 16.06 13.19
CA GLY A 465 0.78 17.22 12.55
C GLY A 465 1.22 16.97 11.11
N PRO A 466 2.01 17.89 10.55
CA PRO A 466 2.32 17.91 9.14
C PRO A 466 2.84 16.58 8.58
N VAL A 467 2.50 16.35 7.32
CA VAL A 467 2.80 15.11 6.60
C VAL A 467 3.69 15.45 5.42
N GLU A 468 4.80 14.74 5.30
CA GLU A 468 5.68 14.76 4.15
C GLU A 468 5.01 14.02 2.98
N ALA A 469 4.94 14.64 1.80
CA ALA A 469 4.33 14.08 0.60
C ALA A 469 5.26 14.27 -0.61
N PHE A 470 5.22 13.32 -1.54
CA PHE A 470 5.99 13.37 -2.78
C PHE A 470 5.15 13.97 -3.90
N LEU A 471 5.57 15.10 -4.46
CA LEU A 471 4.87 15.82 -5.53
C LEU A 471 5.60 15.66 -6.86
N ASP A 472 4.88 15.27 -7.91
CA ASP A 472 5.37 15.36 -9.27
C ASP A 472 5.39 16.81 -9.75
N ILE A 473 6.56 17.27 -10.20
CA ILE A 473 6.78 18.62 -10.67
C ILE A 473 6.78 18.64 -12.19
N PHE A 474 6.07 19.62 -12.73
CA PHE A 474 5.98 19.94 -14.15
C PHE A 474 6.56 21.33 -14.42
N GLU A 475 6.90 21.61 -15.67
CA GLU A 475 7.50 22.90 -16.07
C GLU A 475 6.65 24.12 -15.69
N ASP A 476 5.32 24.01 -15.71
CA ASP A 476 4.41 25.09 -15.31
C ASP A 476 4.47 25.39 -13.81
N PHE A 477 4.65 24.37 -12.96
CA PHE A 477 4.79 24.53 -11.51
C PHE A 477 5.95 25.46 -11.12
N LEU A 478 7.06 25.45 -11.88
CA LEU A 478 8.21 26.33 -11.61
C LEU A 478 7.85 27.81 -11.61
N ASN A 479 6.79 28.18 -12.33
CA ASN A 479 6.29 29.54 -12.47
C ASN A 479 5.18 29.88 -11.48
N TYR A 480 4.86 28.99 -10.55
CA TYR A 480 3.85 29.26 -9.52
C TYR A 480 4.20 30.51 -8.69
N LYS A 481 3.20 31.37 -8.51
CA LYS A 481 3.29 32.59 -7.68
C LYS A 481 2.23 32.62 -6.59
N SER A 482 0.98 32.31 -6.92
CA SER A 482 -0.14 32.33 -5.99
C SER A 482 -1.36 31.62 -6.56
N GLY A 483 -2.31 31.27 -5.70
CA GLY A 483 -3.58 30.66 -6.06
C GLY A 483 -3.55 29.15 -5.91
N ILE A 484 -4.56 28.43 -6.42
CA ILE A 484 -4.59 26.97 -6.33
C ILE A 484 -3.95 26.39 -7.59
N TYR A 485 -2.76 25.82 -7.43
CA TYR A 485 -2.06 25.12 -8.49
C TYR A 485 -2.89 23.93 -8.98
N ARG A 486 -3.02 23.86 -10.31
CA ARG A 486 -3.51 22.73 -11.08
C ARG A 486 -2.55 22.58 -12.24
N TYR A 487 -2.19 21.35 -12.59
CA TYR A 487 -1.41 21.10 -13.80
C TYR A 487 -2.21 21.57 -15.02
N ILE A 488 -1.57 22.38 -15.87
CA ILE A 488 -2.18 22.91 -17.11
C ILE A 488 -1.42 22.38 -18.32
N ALA A 489 -0.09 22.46 -18.30
CA ALA A 489 0.74 22.05 -19.43
C ALA A 489 2.22 22.01 -19.03
N GLY A 490 3.01 21.19 -19.73
CA GLY A 490 4.46 21.14 -19.56
C GLY A 490 4.94 19.72 -19.34
N LYS A 491 6.25 19.51 -19.50
CA LYS A 491 6.84 18.20 -19.28
C LYS A 491 7.02 17.94 -17.78
N PHE A 492 6.94 16.67 -17.40
CA PHE A 492 7.41 16.22 -16.10
C PHE A 492 8.91 16.48 -15.98
N ILE A 493 9.34 17.09 -14.89
CA ILE A 493 10.75 17.45 -14.65
C ILE A 493 11.37 16.70 -13.46
N GLY A 494 10.54 16.05 -12.63
CA GLY A 494 11.01 15.26 -11.50
C GLY A 494 10.07 15.31 -10.31
N GLY A 495 10.38 14.50 -9.31
CA GLY A 495 9.68 14.50 -8.03
C GLY A 495 10.28 15.48 -7.03
N HIS A 496 9.43 16.05 -6.17
CA HIS A 496 9.85 16.92 -5.08
C HIS A 496 9.07 16.60 -3.81
N VAL A 497 9.78 16.51 -2.69
CA VAL A 497 9.16 16.25 -1.40
C VAL A 497 8.71 17.57 -0.76
N VAL A 498 7.45 17.63 -0.35
CA VAL A 498 6.81 18.80 0.26
C VAL A 498 6.19 18.42 1.60
N ARG A 499 5.94 19.40 2.46
CA ARG A 499 5.26 19.17 3.73
C ARG A 499 3.83 19.69 3.64
N LEU A 500 2.86 18.80 3.64
CA LEU A 500 1.44 19.13 3.77
C LEU A 500 1.16 19.55 5.21
N ILE A 501 0.78 20.81 5.39
CA ILE A 501 0.55 21.40 6.72
C ILE A 501 -0.93 21.64 7.02
N GLY A 502 -1.80 21.50 6.02
CA GLY A 502 -3.23 21.71 6.18
C GLY A 502 -3.98 21.65 4.86
N TRP A 503 -5.27 22.01 4.91
CA TRP A 503 -6.14 22.07 3.76
C TRP A 503 -7.24 23.11 4.00
N SER A 504 -7.88 23.56 2.93
CA SER A 504 -9.10 24.37 3.02
C SER A 504 -9.87 24.32 1.70
N VAL A 505 -10.93 25.13 1.61
CA VAL A 505 -11.71 25.38 0.40
C VAL A 505 -11.71 26.88 0.14
N GLU A 506 -11.37 27.29 -1.07
CA GLU A 506 -11.43 28.69 -1.52
C GLU A 506 -12.31 28.75 -2.78
N ASN A 507 -13.36 29.56 -2.73
CA ASN A 507 -14.34 29.72 -3.82
C ASN A 507 -14.87 28.37 -4.36
N GLY A 508 -15.18 27.44 -3.45
CA GLY A 508 -15.64 26.10 -3.80
C GLY A 508 -14.56 25.13 -4.32
N THR A 509 -13.31 25.57 -4.42
CA THR A 509 -12.19 24.70 -4.81
C THR A 509 -11.43 24.20 -3.58
N PRO A 510 -11.40 22.88 -3.32
CA PRO A 510 -10.61 22.30 -2.25
C PRO A 510 -9.11 22.34 -2.59
N TYR A 511 -8.25 22.60 -1.59
CA TYR A 511 -6.80 22.60 -1.77
C TYR A 511 -6.06 22.05 -0.55
N TRP A 512 -4.88 21.49 -0.79
CA TRP A 512 -3.86 21.24 0.22
C TRP A 512 -2.98 22.48 0.35
N LEU A 513 -2.68 22.86 1.59
CA LEU A 513 -1.65 23.85 1.89
C LEU A 513 -0.33 23.11 2.13
N ALA A 514 0.64 23.37 1.26
CA ALA A 514 1.94 22.71 1.27
C ALA A 514 3.06 23.73 1.48
N ALA A 515 4.04 23.36 2.31
CA ALA A 515 5.31 24.07 2.44
C ALA A 515 6.35 23.42 1.52
N ILE A 516 7.05 24.23 0.73
CA ILE A 516 8.12 23.79 -0.17
C ILE A 516 9.50 23.91 0.50
N THR A 517 10.47 23.14 0.03
CA THR A 517 11.85 23.13 0.59
C THR A 517 12.80 24.10 -0.12
N TRP A 518 12.29 25.01 -0.95
CA TRP A 518 13.10 26.02 -1.65
C TRP A 518 13.45 27.18 -0.70
N ASN A 519 12.72 28.30 -0.74
CA ASN A 519 12.89 29.38 0.22
C ASN A 519 11.63 30.23 0.36
N GLU A 520 11.68 31.19 1.29
CA GLU A 520 10.61 32.14 1.57
C GLU A 520 10.31 33.15 0.46
N ASP A 521 11.14 33.24 -0.59
CA ASP A 521 10.93 34.15 -1.72
C ASP A 521 10.14 33.47 -2.87
N TRP A 522 9.91 32.16 -2.79
CA TRP A 522 9.15 31.40 -3.77
C TRP A 522 7.67 31.24 -3.40
N GLY A 523 6.78 31.26 -4.40
CA GLY A 523 5.34 31.07 -4.23
C GLY A 523 4.73 32.06 -3.24
N GLU A 524 3.92 31.55 -2.31
CA GLU A 524 3.24 32.32 -1.27
C GLU A 524 4.07 32.32 0.02
N LYS A 525 5.30 32.83 -0.06
CA LYS A 525 6.28 32.89 1.04
C LYS A 525 6.81 31.51 1.49
N GLY A 526 7.18 30.67 0.55
CA GLY A 526 7.61 29.28 0.79
C GLY A 526 6.44 28.29 0.93
N TYR A 527 5.23 28.75 0.63
CA TYR A 527 4.03 27.92 0.61
C TYR A 527 3.38 27.94 -0.78
N PHE A 528 2.59 26.92 -1.05
CA PHE A 528 1.70 26.88 -2.20
C PHE A 528 0.42 26.13 -1.86
N ARG A 529 -0.62 26.43 -2.62
CA ARG A 529 -1.88 25.70 -2.57
C ARG A 529 -1.94 24.82 -3.80
N ILE A 530 -2.21 23.54 -3.60
CA ILE A 530 -2.39 22.57 -4.69
C ILE A 530 -3.78 21.99 -4.61
N LEU A 531 -4.41 21.80 -5.77
CA LEU A 531 -5.74 21.20 -5.85
C LEU A 531 -5.78 19.89 -5.06
N ARG A 532 -6.81 19.77 -4.21
CA ARG A 532 -7.07 18.57 -3.42
C ARG A 532 -8.17 17.77 -4.13
N GLY A 533 -7.78 16.67 -4.78
CA GLY A 533 -8.67 15.80 -5.55
C GLY A 533 -7.90 14.88 -6.46
#